data_AF-A0A1G1TH54-F1
#
_entry.id   AF-A0A1G1TH54-F1
#
_cell.length_a   1.000
_cell.length_b   1.000
_cell.length_c   1.000
_cell.angle_alpha   90.00
_cell.angle_beta   90.00
_cell.angle_gamma   90.00
#
_symmetry.space_group_name_H-M   'P 1'
#
loop_
_entity.id
_entity.type
_entity.pdbx_description
1 polymer ?
#
loop_
_entity_poly.entity_id
_entity_poly.type
_entity_poly.pdbx_seq_one_letter_code
_entity_poly.pdbx_strand_id
1 'polypeptide(L)'
;MDGTAQAERFVVRRYPDSVAVAVYAAGAPGGPPRFQRTFLPTETRLLTLRGRGGTDVFEVRTAPGRVARLRLVIVPGPGPARLAAEGPRRRLTYHGAAAHGRTPALP
;
A
#
# COMPACT_ATOMS: atom_id res chain seq x y z
N MET A 1 -6.96 11.76 -22.83
CA MET A 1 -6.59 10.33 -22.91
C MET A 1 -7.10 9.68 -21.63
N ASP A 2 -8.34 9.23 -21.72
CA ASP A 2 -9.18 8.77 -20.62
C ASP A 2 -8.77 7.35 -20.21
N GLY A 3 -7.77 7.27 -19.34
CA GLY A 3 -7.48 6.04 -18.62
C GLY A 3 -8.59 5.83 -17.61
N THR A 4 -9.47 4.84 -17.85
CA THR A 4 -10.52 4.48 -16.89
C THR A 4 -9.90 4.30 -15.52
N ALA A 5 -10.25 5.17 -14.58
CA ALA A 5 -9.85 5.05 -13.18
C ALA A 5 -10.27 3.66 -12.70
N GLN A 6 -9.30 2.78 -12.48
CA GLN A 6 -9.53 1.42 -12.04
C GLN A 6 -9.08 1.31 -10.61
N ALA A 7 -10.04 1.17 -9.72
CA ALA A 7 -9.78 0.93 -8.31
C ALA A 7 -8.82 -0.27 -8.15
N GLU A 8 -7.78 -0.08 -7.34
CA GLU A 8 -6.75 -1.09 -7.08
C GLU A 8 -6.64 -1.40 -5.60
N ARG A 9 -6.31 -2.66 -5.29
CA ARG A 9 -5.92 -3.07 -3.95
C ARG A 9 -4.45 -3.45 -3.92
N PHE A 10 -3.66 -2.65 -3.22
CA PHE A 10 -2.25 -2.88 -2.97
C PHE A 10 -2.07 -3.56 -1.61
N VAL A 11 -1.57 -4.78 -1.59
CA VAL A 11 -1.21 -5.49 -0.37
C VAL A 11 0.30 -5.47 -0.23
N VAL A 12 0.78 -4.89 0.86
CA VAL A 12 2.20 -4.71 1.14
C VAL A 12 2.55 -5.36 2.48
N ARG A 13 3.51 -6.28 2.46
CA ARG A 13 4.07 -6.91 3.66
C ARG A 13 5.50 -6.45 3.82
N ARG A 14 5.81 -5.81 4.96
CA ARG A 14 7.13 -5.29 5.27
C ARG A 14 7.78 -6.16 6.35
N TYR A 15 8.90 -6.76 6.00
CA TYR A 15 9.74 -7.56 6.88
C TYR A 15 11.00 -6.77 7.27
N PRO A 16 11.86 -7.29 8.16
CA PRO A 16 13.12 -6.64 8.50
C PRO A 16 14.11 -6.53 7.33
N ASP A 17 14.02 -7.44 6.37
CA ASP A 17 14.98 -7.67 5.29
C ASP A 17 14.37 -7.61 3.89
N SER A 18 13.06 -7.41 3.78
CA SER A 18 12.36 -7.47 2.50
C SER A 18 11.01 -6.74 2.56
N VAL A 19 10.50 -6.37 1.38
CA VAL A 19 9.15 -5.83 1.21
C VAL A 19 8.48 -6.58 0.07
N ALA A 20 7.40 -7.30 0.37
CA ALA A 20 6.58 -7.99 -0.62
C ALA A 20 5.37 -7.13 -0.98
N VAL A 21 5.09 -7.01 -2.27
CA VAL A 21 3.99 -6.22 -2.83
C VAL A 21 3.17 -7.10 -3.75
N ALA A 22 1.85 -7.05 -3.60
CA ALA A 22 0.89 -7.63 -4.52
C ALA A 22 -0.19 -6.60 -4.87
N VAL A 23 -0.57 -6.52 -6.14
CA VAL A 23 -1.58 -5.58 -6.64
C VAL A 23 -2.73 -6.37 -7.27
N TYR A 24 -3.94 -6.09 -6.81
CA TYR A 24 -5.18 -6.72 -7.27
C TYR A 24 -6.10 -5.69 -7.91
N ALA A 25 -6.94 -6.15 -8.83
CA ALA A 25 -8.11 -5.36 -9.26
C ALA A 25 -9.09 -5.24 -8.09
N ALA A 26 -9.60 -4.03 -7.82
CA ALA A 26 -10.72 -3.89 -6.89
C ALA A 26 -11.97 -4.54 -7.51
N GLY A 27 -12.68 -5.35 -6.71
CA GLY A 27 -13.86 -6.10 -7.17
C GLY A 27 -13.61 -7.56 -7.58
N ALA A 28 -12.35 -8.03 -7.57
CA ALA A 28 -12.01 -9.44 -7.77
C ALA A 28 -11.40 -10.08 -6.50
N PRO A 29 -12.13 -10.14 -5.37
CA PRO A 29 -11.63 -10.82 -4.17
C PRO A 29 -11.37 -12.29 -4.47
N GLY A 30 -10.15 -12.76 -4.21
CA GLY A 30 -9.72 -14.14 -4.49
C GLY A 30 -9.13 -14.37 -5.88
N GLY A 31 -9.14 -13.37 -6.77
CA GLY A 31 -8.44 -13.44 -8.05
C GLY A 31 -6.91 -13.37 -7.89
N PRO A 32 -6.14 -13.85 -8.88
CA PRO A 32 -4.68 -13.73 -8.86
C PRO A 32 -4.26 -12.25 -8.90
N PRO A 33 -3.13 -11.90 -8.28
CA PRO A 33 -2.61 -10.53 -8.37
C PRO A 33 -2.23 -10.22 -9.82
N ARG A 34 -2.54 -9.00 -10.27
CA ARG A 34 -2.06 -8.46 -11.56
C ARG A 34 -0.56 -8.25 -11.55
N PHE A 35 0.00 -8.01 -10.37
CA PHE A 35 1.42 -7.83 -10.14
C PHE A 35 1.79 -8.36 -8.76
N GLN A 36 2.89 -9.10 -8.67
CA GLN A 36 3.47 -9.52 -7.39
C GLN A 36 5.00 -9.50 -7.47
N ARG A 37 5.65 -8.88 -6.49
CA ARG A 37 7.12 -8.86 -6.39
C ARG A 37 7.59 -8.65 -4.96
N THR A 38 8.73 -9.26 -4.64
CA THR A 38 9.50 -9.00 -3.42
C THR A 38 10.71 -8.13 -3.74
N PHE A 39 10.94 -7.12 -2.90
CA PHE A 39 12.06 -6.18 -3.02
C PHE A 39 12.99 -6.31 -1.82
N LEU A 40 14.28 -6.44 -2.09
CA LEU A 40 15.33 -6.50 -1.06
C LEU A 40 15.92 -5.10 -0.82
N PRO A 41 16.21 -4.69 0.42
CA PRO A 41 16.84 -3.41 0.74
C PRO A 41 18.24 -3.22 0.15
N THR A 42 18.93 -4.32 -0.18
CA THR A 42 20.23 -4.31 -0.87
C THR A 42 20.10 -3.82 -2.32
N GLU A 43 18.97 -4.08 -2.95
CA GLU A 43 18.69 -3.76 -4.35
C GLU A 43 17.84 -2.49 -4.48
N THR A 44 16.90 -2.29 -3.55
CA THR A 44 15.88 -1.24 -3.61
C THR A 44 15.88 -0.42 -2.33
N ARG A 45 16.29 0.85 -2.43
CA ARG A 45 16.28 1.79 -1.29
C ARG A 45 14.96 2.55 -1.13
N LEU A 46 14.23 2.73 -2.23
CA LEU A 46 12.96 3.46 -2.30
C LEU A 46 12.00 2.70 -3.20
N LEU A 47 10.81 2.41 -2.67
CA LEU A 47 9.69 1.85 -3.41
C LEU A 47 8.54 2.86 -3.42
N THR A 48 8.08 3.24 -4.60
CA THR A 48 6.94 4.14 -4.77
C THR A 48 5.77 3.37 -5.37
N LEU A 49 4.64 3.34 -4.67
CA LEU A 49 3.38 2.78 -5.17
C LEU A 49 2.49 3.92 -5.67
N ARG A 50 2.11 3.87 -6.94
CA ARG A 50 1.22 4.84 -7.59
C ARG A 50 -0.09 4.16 -7.92
N GLY A 51 -1.19 4.66 -7.35
CA GLY A 51 -2.54 4.21 -7.71
C GLY A 51 -2.96 4.76 -9.07
N ARG A 52 -3.73 3.99 -9.84
CA ARG A 52 -4.30 4.46 -11.10
C ARG A 52 -5.59 5.29 -10.93
N GLY A 53 -6.10 5.39 -9.70
CA GLY A 53 -7.31 6.16 -9.38
C GLY A 53 -8.57 5.31 -9.33
N GLY A 54 -9.66 5.90 -8.83
CA GLY A 54 -10.83 5.17 -8.37
C GLY A 54 -10.77 4.99 -6.85
N THR A 55 -11.45 3.97 -6.32
CA THR A 55 -11.42 3.64 -4.88
C THR A 55 -10.19 2.79 -4.54
N ASP A 56 -9.01 3.42 -4.48
CA ASP A 56 -7.75 2.72 -4.21
C ASP A 56 -7.64 2.32 -2.73
N VAL A 57 -7.21 1.09 -2.48
CA VAL A 57 -6.99 0.55 -1.13
C VAL A 57 -5.54 0.10 -0.98
N PHE A 58 -4.85 0.66 0.00
CA PHE A 58 -3.49 0.30 0.36
C PHE A 58 -3.46 -0.38 1.71
N GLU A 59 -3.19 -1.68 1.74
CA GLU A 59 -3.04 -2.49 2.94
C GLU A 59 -1.55 -2.68 3.22
N VAL A 60 -1.03 -2.06 4.28
CA VAL A 60 0.37 -2.17 4.66
C VAL A 60 0.47 -2.87 6.01
N ARG A 61 1.01 -4.09 6.01
CA ARG A 61 1.31 -4.84 7.22
C ARG A 61 2.81 -4.87 7.46
N THR A 62 3.24 -4.31 8.57
CA THR A 62 4.65 -4.34 8.99
C THR A 62 4.82 -5.35 10.10
N ALA A 63 5.72 -6.32 9.88
CA ALA A 63 6.07 -7.29 10.91
C ALA A 63 6.58 -6.59 12.18
N PRO A 64 6.31 -7.13 13.38
CA PRO A 64 6.82 -6.57 14.63
C PRO A 64 8.36 -6.57 14.64
N GLY A 65 8.95 -5.60 15.34
CA GLY A 65 10.39 -5.47 15.46
C GLY A 65 11.02 -4.51 14.44
N ARG A 66 12.19 -4.89 13.90
CA ARG A 66 12.98 -4.00 13.04
C ARG A 66 12.31 -3.84 11.67
N VAL A 67 12.05 -2.61 11.26
CA VAL A 67 11.53 -2.28 9.93
C VAL A 67 12.65 -2.35 8.89
N ALA A 68 12.36 -2.90 7.69
CA ALA A 68 13.25 -2.82 6.53
C ALA A 68 13.79 -1.41 6.30
N ARG A 69 15.06 -1.34 5.86
CA ARG A 69 15.72 -0.07 5.54
C ARG A 69 15.12 0.63 4.31
N LEU A 70 14.38 -0.12 3.49
CA LEU A 70 13.67 0.35 2.30
C LEU A 70 12.55 1.34 2.67
N ARG A 71 12.53 2.49 1.99
CA ARG A 71 11.50 3.54 2.15
C ARG A 71 10.30 3.24 1.27
N LEU A 72 9.12 3.19 1.84
CA LEU A 72 7.86 2.99 1.12
C LEU A 72 7.12 4.33 1.00
N VAL A 73 6.89 4.76 -0.23
CA VAL A 73 6.10 5.96 -0.55
C VAL A 73 4.85 5.52 -1.29
N ILE A 74 3.69 6.02 -0.87
CA ILE A 74 2.40 5.73 -1.50
C ILE A 74 1.81 7.03 -1.99
N VAL A 75 1.49 7.07 -3.28
CA VAL A 75 0.85 8.18 -3.97
C VAL A 75 -0.43 7.65 -4.59
N PRO A 76 -1.62 7.87 -3.97
CA PRO A 76 -2.86 7.41 -4.56
C PRO A 76 -3.16 8.13 -5.89
N GLY A 77 -3.92 7.46 -6.75
CA GLY A 77 -4.44 8.09 -7.96
C GLY A 77 -5.59 9.05 -7.65
N PRO A 78 -6.18 9.69 -8.68
CA PRO A 78 -7.35 10.52 -8.52
C PRO A 78 -8.56 9.70 -8.04
N GLY A 79 -9.29 10.21 -7.04
CA GLY A 79 -10.45 9.53 -6.44
C GLY A 79 -10.25 9.18 -4.96
N PRO A 80 -11.22 8.52 -4.34
CA PRO A 80 -11.14 8.12 -2.94
C PRO A 80 -10.01 7.11 -2.72
N ALA A 81 -9.14 7.35 -1.76
CA ALA A 81 -8.09 6.38 -1.42
C ALA A 81 -8.03 6.13 0.08
N ARG A 82 -7.80 4.87 0.44
CA ARG A 82 -7.69 4.44 1.84
C ARG A 82 -6.36 3.75 2.09
N LEU A 83 -5.68 4.18 3.15
CA LEU A 83 -4.54 3.48 3.71
C LEU A 83 -4.96 2.75 4.99
N ALA A 84 -4.85 1.42 5.00
CA ALA A 84 -4.92 0.57 6.18
C ALA A 84 -3.50 0.12 6.54
N ALA A 85 -2.90 0.74 7.56
CA ALA A 85 -1.53 0.44 7.98
C ALA A 85 -1.49 -0.15 9.39
N GLU A 86 -0.97 -1.37 9.50
CA GLU A 86 -0.78 -2.14 10.72
C GLU A 86 0.73 -2.25 11.06
N GLY A 87 1.06 -2.10 12.34
CA GLY A 87 2.43 -2.17 12.84
C GLY A 87 3.25 -0.88 12.66
N PRO A 88 4.60 -0.95 12.78
CA PRO A 88 5.46 0.23 12.74
C PRO A 88 5.42 1.00 11.41
N ARG A 89 5.14 2.30 11.48
CA ARG A 89 5.04 3.19 10.29
C ARG A 89 6.34 3.86 9.89
N ARG A 90 7.46 3.50 10.52
CA ARG A 90 8.77 4.10 10.20
C ARG A 90 9.08 3.87 8.72
N ARG A 91 9.56 4.91 8.02
CA ARG A 91 9.88 4.88 6.57
C ARG A 91 8.68 4.57 5.66
N LEU A 92 7.45 4.76 6.12
CA LEU A 92 6.24 4.77 5.30
C LEU A 92 5.77 6.23 5.14
N THR A 93 5.57 6.68 3.91
CA THR A 93 5.01 7.99 3.58
C THR A 93 3.77 7.80 2.70
N TYR A 94 2.68 8.50 3.02
CA TYR A 94 1.44 8.48 2.25
C TYR A 94 1.12 9.92 1.84
N HIS A 95 1.00 10.16 0.53
CA HIS A 95 0.73 11.47 -0.06
C HIS A 95 -0.73 11.67 -0.45
N GLY A 96 -1.64 10.80 -0.01
CA GLY A 96 -3.07 10.99 -0.23
C GLY A 96 -3.67 12.03 0.71
N ALA A 97 -4.83 12.57 0.30
CA ALA A 97 -5.72 13.23 1.26
C ALA A 97 -5.97 12.26 2.42
N ALA A 98 -5.69 12.70 3.65
CA ALA A 98 -5.80 11.84 4.81
C ALA A 98 -7.28 11.43 5.00
N ALA A 99 -7.64 10.23 4.54
CA ALA A 99 -8.86 9.59 4.99
C ALA A 99 -8.68 9.29 6.48
N HIS A 100 -9.19 10.18 7.33
CA HIS A 100 -9.30 9.98 8.76
C HIS A 100 -10.01 8.65 8.99
N GLY A 101 -9.26 7.61 9.36
CA GLY A 101 -9.83 6.43 9.95
C GLY A 101 -10.51 6.86 11.24
N ARG A 102 -11.84 7.00 11.23
CA ARG A 102 -12.65 7.05 12.44
C ARG A 102 -12.31 5.82 13.26
N THR A 103 -11.59 6.02 14.36
CA THR A 103 -11.61 5.09 15.49
C THR A 103 -13.07 4.93 15.89
N PRO A 104 -13.67 3.72 15.90
CA PRO A 104 -14.97 3.57 16.54
C PRO A 104 -14.79 3.89 18.02
N ALA A 105 -15.43 4.95 18.49
CA ALA A 105 -15.69 5.10 19.90
C ALA A 105 -16.62 3.95 20.30
N LEU A 106 -16.13 3.07 21.17
CA LEU A 106 -16.99 2.10 21.84
C LEU A 106 -17.88 2.85 22.86
N PRO A 107 -19.13 2.40 23.06
CA PRO A 107 -20.11 3.02 23.95
C PRO A 107 -19.72 2.97 25.42
#